data_AF-A0A3N5DTM4-F1
#
_entry.id   AF-A0A3N5DTM4-F1
#
_cell.length_a   1.000
_cell.length_b   1.000
_cell.length_c   1.000
_cell.angle_alpha   90.00
_cell.angle_beta   90.00
_cell.angle_gamma   90.00
#
_symmetry.space_group_name_H-M   'P 1'
#
loop_
_entity.id
_entity.type
_entity.pdbx_description
1 polymer ?
#
loop_
_entity_poly.entity_id
_entity_poly.type
_entity_poly.pdbx_seq_one_letter_code
_entity_poly.pdbx_strand_id
1 'polypeptide(L)' 'MATVDELFTAVDRIGPGGAILLADGHYRLPRTMVLRDKKDITIRSTSGDPAKVVLSGRGWDSGARGDDILHIGNCDRNTV' A
#
# COMPACT_ATOMS: atom_id res chain seq x y z
N MET A 1 -9.26 3.85 13.69
CA MET A 1 -7.94 3.27 13.39
C MET A 1 -8.06 2.62 12.04
N ALA A 2 -7.25 3.03 11.06
CA ALA A 2 -7.25 2.37 9.76
C ALA A 2 -6.64 0.96 9.92
N THR A 3 -7.34 -0.07 9.45
CA THR A 3 -6.85 -1.45 9.51
C THR A 3 -6.17 -1.85 8.20
N VAL A 4 -5.41 -2.95 8.22
CA VAL A 4 -4.80 -3.50 7.01
C VAL A 4 -5.88 -3.88 5.98
N ASP A 5 -7.01 -4.44 6.41
CA ASP A 5 -8.11 -4.80 5.51
C ASP A 5 -8.78 -3.58 4.86
N GLU A 6 -8.89 -2.48 5.60
CA GLU A 6 -9.36 -1.20 5.05
C GLU A 6 -8.38 -0.63 4.03
N LEU A 7 -7.07 -0.76 4.25
CA LEU A 7 -6.06 -0.38 3.26
C LEU A 7 -6.20 -1.20 1.96
N PHE A 8 -6.32 -2.53 2.05
CA PHE A 8 -6.57 -3.36 0.87
C PHE A 8 -7.86 -2.97 0.15
N THR A 9 -8.92 -2.71 0.91
CA THR A 9 -10.21 -2.30 0.36
C THR A 9 -10.13 -0.93 -0.32
N ALA A 10 -9.39 0.00 0.25
CA ALA A 10 -9.16 1.33 -0.32
C ALA A 10 -8.36 1.23 -1.63
N VAL A 11 -7.30 0.42 -1.65
CA VAL A 11 -6.51 0.16 -2.86
C VAL A 11 -7.34 -0.51 -3.96
N ASP A 12 -8.22 -1.43 -3.62
CA ASP A 12 -9.09 -2.07 -4.60
C ASP A 12 -10.05 -1.05 -5.23
N ARG A 13 -10.70 -0.23 -4.40
CA ARG A 13 -11.79 0.67 -4.80
C ARG A 13 -11.35 2.04 -5.31
N ILE A 14 -10.12 2.46 -5.04
CA ILE A 14 -9.66 3.79 -5.44
C ILE A 14 -9.72 3.95 -6.96
N GLY A 15 -10.42 5.00 -7.38
CA GLY A 15 -10.48 5.46 -8.76
C GLY A 15 -9.34 6.42 -9.12
N PRO A 16 -9.24 6.81 -10.40
CA PRO A 16 -8.19 7.71 -10.85
C PRO A 16 -8.20 9.07 -10.11
N GLY A 17 -7.02 9.61 -9.81
CA GLY A 17 -6.88 10.88 -9.09
C GLY A 17 -7.09 10.77 -7.57
N GLY A 18 -7.40 9.58 -7.06
CA GLY A 18 -7.76 9.38 -5.66
C GLY A 18 -6.57 9.45 -4.69
N ALA A 19 -6.88 9.67 -3.41
CA ALA A 19 -5.88 9.63 -2.34
C ALA A 19 -6.32 8.68 -1.21
N ILE A 20 -5.41 7.81 -0.78
CA ILE A 20 -5.52 6.99 0.43
C ILE A 20 -4.62 7.63 1.49
N LEU A 21 -5.23 7.95 2.64
CA LEU A 21 -4.52 8.53 3.79
C LEU A 21 -4.30 7.46 4.85
N LEU A 22 -3.05 7.28 5.27
CA LEU A 22 -2.64 6.32 6.28
C LEU A 22 -2.38 7.04 7.60
N ALA A 23 -3.07 6.63 8.66
CA ALA A 23 -2.70 7.07 10.01
C ALA A 23 -1.31 6.53 10.37
N ASP A 24 -0.57 7.28 11.19
CA ASP A 24 0.71 6.83 11.76
C ASP A 24 0.56 5.44 12.39
N GLY A 25 1.51 4.55 12.12
CA GLY A 25 1.48 3.19 12.63
C GLY A 25 2.18 2.17 11.76
N HIS A 26 2.08 0.92 12.19
CA HIS A 26 2.71 -0.23 11.55
C HIS A 26 1.63 -1.16 10.98
N TYR A 27 1.61 -1.29 9.66
CA TYR A 27 0.68 -2.12 8.91
C TYR A 27 1.41 -3.39 8.45
N ARG A 28 1.15 -4.49 9.16
CA ARG A 28 1.69 -5.81 8.80
C ARG A 28 0.79 -6.46 7.74
N LEU A 29 1.22 -6.40 6.49
CA LEU A 29 0.47 -6.91 5.36
C LEU A 29 0.50 -8.46 5.35
N PRO A 30 -0.66 -9.14 5.33
CA PRO A 30 -0.72 -10.61 5.30
C PRO A 30 -0.34 -11.19 3.94
N ARG A 31 -0.30 -10.34 2.90
CA ARG A 31 0.02 -10.64 1.50
C ARG A 31 0.56 -9.38 0.82
N THR A 32 1.15 -9.54 -0.37
CA THR A 32 1.55 -8.42 -1.23
C THR A 32 0.37 -7.49 -1.52
N MET A 33 0.59 -6.18 -1.38
CA MET A 33 -0.35 -5.16 -1.85
C MET A 33 -0.13 -4.94 -3.34
N VAL A 34 -1.17 -5.10 -4.16
CA VAL A 34 -1.07 -5.03 -5.63
C VAL A 34 -1.71 -3.75 -6.12
N LEU A 35 -0.91 -2.86 -6.71
CA LEU A 35 -1.37 -1.74 -7.52
C LEU A 35 -1.31 -2.16 -8.98
N ARG A 36 -2.45 -2.54 -9.53
CA ARG A 36 -2.60 -2.90 -10.94
C ARG A 36 -3.62 -2.00 -11.61
N ASP A 37 -3.29 -1.51 -12.80
CA ASP A 37 -4.15 -0.66 -13.63
C ASP A 37 -4.63 0.62 -12.89
N LYS A 38 -3.82 1.12 -11.94
CA LYS A 38 -4.10 2.34 -11.19
C LYS A 38 -3.48 3.55 -11.90
N LYS A 39 -4.23 4.66 -11.93
CA LYS A 39 -3.84 5.89 -12.61
C LYS A 39 -3.96 7.07 -11.66
N ASP A 40 -2.88 7.85 -11.54
CA ASP A 40 -2.86 9.10 -10.79
C ASP A 40 -3.35 8.94 -9.34
N ILE A 41 -2.97 7.85 -8.67
CA ILE A 41 -3.33 7.65 -7.27
C ILE A 41 -2.20 8.08 -6.34
N THR A 42 -2.60 8.53 -5.14
CA THR A 42 -1.68 8.83 -4.05
C THR A 42 -1.98 7.95 -2.84
N ILE A 43 -0.96 7.30 -2.29
CA ILE A 43 -1.00 6.76 -0.93
C ILE A 43 -0.03 7.60 -0.11
N ARG A 44 -0.47 8.13 1.03
CA ARG A 44 0.41 8.97 1.87
C ARG A 44 0.03 8.94 3.34
N SER A 45 0.98 9.32 4.19
CA SER A 45 0.73 9.57 5.61
C SER A 45 -0.28 10.72 5.80
N THR A 46 -1.24 10.53 6.71
CA THR A 46 -2.16 11.58 7.17
C THR A 46 -1.41 12.70 7.89
N SER A 47 -0.33 12.37 8.62
CA SER A 47 0.47 13.36 9.34
C SER A 47 1.42 14.15 8.44
N GLY A 48 1.54 13.76 7.17
CA GLY A 48 2.52 14.31 6.22
C GLY A 48 3.95 13.79 6.45
N ASP A 49 4.18 12.98 7.47
CA ASP A 49 5.46 12.34 7.77
C ASP A 49 5.42 10.87 7.32
N PRO A 50 6.06 10.50 6.20
CA PRO A 50 6.08 9.12 5.71
C PRO A 50 6.87 8.19 6.64
N ALA A 51 7.81 8.70 7.46
CA ALA A 51 8.59 7.86 8.37
C ALA A 51 7.74 7.27 9.52
N LYS A 52 6.54 7.82 9.75
CA LYS A 52 5.60 7.34 10.76
C LYS A 52 4.64 6.26 10.25
N VAL A 53 4.73 5.87 8.98
CA VAL A 53 3.93 4.79 8.39
C VAL A 53 4.87 3.67 7.93
N VAL A 54 4.77 2.52 8.58
CA VAL A 54 5.56 1.34 8.22
C VAL A 54 4.64 0.32 7.55
N LEU A 55 4.94 -0.06 6.32
CA LEU A 55 4.35 -1.23 5.66
C LEU A 55 5.37 -2.37 5.71
N SER A 56 4.99 -3.51 6.30
CA SER A 56 5.87 -4.69 6.34
C SER A 56 5.12 -5.93 5.87
N GLY A 57 5.78 -6.78 5.09
CA GLY A 57 5.29 -8.11 4.77
C GLY A 57 5.43 -9.10 5.93
N ARG A 58 5.22 -10.39 5.64
CA ARG A 58 5.42 -11.47 6.64
C ARG A 58 6.90 -11.76 6.95
N GLY A 59 7.81 -11.17 6.18
CA GLY A 59 9.25 -11.46 6.23
C GLY A 59 9.64 -12.50 5.18
N TRP A 60 10.92 -12.57 4.86
CA TRP A 60 11.46 -13.46 3.82
C TRP A 60 11.80 -14.87 4.33
N ASP A 61 11.30 -15.23 5.52
CA ASP A 61 11.57 -16.52 6.18
C ASP A 61 11.15 -17.73 5.33
N SER A 62 10.22 -17.51 4.40
CA SER A 62 9.72 -18.56 3.49
C SER A 62 10.66 -18.92 2.34
N GLY A 63 11.66 -18.08 2.03
CA GLY A 63 12.54 -18.26 0.87
C GLY A 63 11.82 -18.22 -0.49
N ALA A 64 10.55 -17.79 -0.51
CA ALA A 64 9.75 -17.73 -1.73
C ALA A 64 10.31 -16.69 -2.72
N ARG A 65 10.51 -17.10 -3.98
CA ARG A 65 10.83 -16.14 -5.06
C ARG A 65 9.60 -15.29 -5.36
N GLY A 66 9.76 -13.96 -5.37
CA GLY A 66 8.67 -13.01 -5.63
C GLY A 66 7.90 -12.56 -4.39
N ASP A 67 8.51 -12.64 -3.20
CA ASP A 67 7.91 -12.08 -1.98
C ASP A 67 8.04 -10.55 -1.97
N ASP A 68 6.98 -9.89 -2.41
CA ASP A 68 6.89 -8.43 -2.53
C ASP A 68 6.00 -7.86 -1.41
N ILE A 69 6.40 -6.72 -0.85
CA ILE A 69 5.50 -5.92 0.02
C ILE A 69 4.47 -5.18 -0.84
N LEU A 70 4.93 -4.62 -1.96
CA LEU A 70 4.16 -3.81 -2.89
C LEU A 70 4.52 -4.21 -4.33
N HIS A 71 3.51 -4.57 -5.11
CA HIS A 71 3.64 -4.87 -6.54
C HIS A 71 2.96 -3.78 -7.36
N ILE A 72 3.69 -3.11 -8.25
CA ILE A 72 3.17 -2.07 -9.14
C ILE A 72 3.24 -2.57 -10.58
N GLY A 73 2.10 -2.72 -11.23
CA GLY A 73 2.00 -3.23 -12.60
C GLY A 73 1.03 -2.41 -13.44
N ASN A 74 1.43 -2.09 -14.68
CA ASN A 74 0.61 -1.35 -15.64
C ASN A 74 -0.04 -0.07 -15.06
N CYS A 75 0.76 0.71 -14.33
CA CYS A 75 0.32 1.92 -13.65
C CYS A 75 0.80 3.18 -14.37
N ASP A 76 0.06 4.28 -14.24
CA ASP A 76 0.39 5.59 -14.82
C ASP A 76 0.37 6.67 -13.72
N ARG A 77 1.52 7.31 -13.47
CA ARG A 77 1.72 8.43 -12.52
C ARG A 77 1.22 8.20 -11.08
N ASN A 78 1.67 7.14 -10.41
CA ASN A 78 1.30 6.90 -9.00
C ASN A 78 2.38 7.37 -8.02
N THR A 79 1.95 7.84 -6.85
CA THR A 79 2.82 8.20 -5.71
C THR A 79 2.48 7.32 -4.52
N VAL A 80 3.52 6.75 -3.89
CA VAL A 80 3.41 5.92 -2.67
C VAL A 80 4.46 6.38 -1.67
#